data_AF-A0A847RDQ2-F1
#
_entry.id   AF-A0A847RDQ2-F1
#
_cell.length_a   1.000
_cell.length_b   1.000
_cell.length_c   1.000
_cell.angle_alpha   90.00
_cell.angle_beta   90.00
_cell.angle_gamma   90.00
#
_symmetry.space_group_name_H-M   'P 1'
#
loop_
_entity.id
_entity.type
_entity.pdbx_description
1 polymer ?
#
loop_
_entity_poly.entity_id
_entity_poly.type
_entity_poly.pdbx_seq_one_letter_code
_entity_poly.pdbx_strand_id
1 'polypeptide(L)'
;MKTAPNTHNISVNYATLSQAELLSLLVKKDQDLVQKDQVLAQRDQVLELKNQLLDDHHQVIQHQKALLDERDRKIAQLEELLRLAKAQKFAASSEKSVYQIDLFDEVELEAAIAALIEQLPEDVLPEAVRSRKRQRGFSDKLTRVRVELRLSEEEKAGATSTFFSKVKEELDIIPAQVRVLEYWQEKAVFKTQEDQADHIVVAKRPLHPLGKCAISISALAYIIAGKYADGLPLYRLEKQIERYGGHYDRTSMAHHVILLTDRVQSLLNLAWETQLEAGYLQGDETRIQVLKEDGKTAQSDKWMWVIRGGPPDKPIVRFEYNPSRNGEVPVQLLDGFKGVLQADGYGGYNAVCQKYNLTRIGCWDHVRRKFIEASKGADTKKKNKNSPPTKAEVALSHIRKLYRIETQIKDLSDAEKHRVRQEQSLPALNTFKEWLGNNVDKTPKDQLTYKAIRYALNQWETLTGYCEDGQLHISNVLAENAIRPFAIGRKNWLFADTSQGAKASAAWYSLVETAKANGLEPHAYILHILQHIASADTVEKLEALLPWRVKAAL
;
A
#
# COMPACT_ATOMS: atom_id res chain seq x y z
N MET A 1 40.14 37.42 56.51
CA MET A 1 40.53 38.34 57.60
C MET A 1 41.01 37.53 58.79
N LYS A 2 42.09 38.01 59.41
CA LYS A 2 42.82 37.43 60.54
C LYS A 2 41.92 37.22 61.76
N THR A 3 42.14 36.13 62.50
CA THR A 3 42.44 36.10 63.95
C THR A 3 42.77 34.64 64.35
N ALA A 4 44.05 34.34 64.56
CA ALA A 4 44.46 33.15 65.30
C ALA A 4 44.42 33.48 66.80
N PRO A 5 43.84 32.63 67.66
CA PRO A 5 43.91 32.84 69.09
C PRO A 5 45.33 32.54 69.59
N ASN A 6 45.90 33.52 70.29
CA ASN A 6 47.22 33.46 70.90
C ASN A 6 47.18 32.50 72.10
N THR A 7 47.67 31.28 71.94
CA THR A 7 47.83 30.33 73.05
C THR A 7 49.15 30.62 73.77
N HIS A 8 49.07 31.30 74.91
CA HIS A 8 50.18 31.39 75.85
C HIS A 8 50.59 29.99 76.31
N ASN A 9 51.77 29.54 75.89
CA ASN A 9 52.38 28.33 76.40
C ASN A 9 53.09 28.68 77.72
N ILE A 10 52.39 28.46 78.84
CA ILE A 10 52.97 28.62 80.18
C ILE A 10 54.00 27.49 80.37
N SER A 11 55.28 27.83 80.41
CA SER A 11 56.35 26.91 80.82
C SER A 11 56.20 26.64 82.31
N VAL A 12 55.68 25.46 82.67
CA VAL A 12 55.63 24.99 84.05
C VAL A 12 57.06 24.59 84.46
N ASN A 13 57.62 25.23 85.48
CA ASN A 13 58.94 24.88 86.01
C ASN A 13 58.80 23.70 86.98
N TYR A 14 59.14 22.49 86.53
CA TYR A 14 58.94 21.24 87.26
C TYR A 14 59.94 21.01 88.40
N ALA A 15 60.98 21.85 88.53
CA ALA A 15 62.07 21.67 89.49
C ALA A 15 61.72 22.03 90.94
N THR A 16 60.57 22.67 91.19
CA THR A 16 60.14 23.14 92.53
C THR A 16 58.90 22.40 93.08
N LEU A 17 58.45 21.34 92.42
CA LEU A 17 57.26 20.57 92.80
C LEU A 17 57.64 19.34 93.64
N SER A 18 56.84 19.04 94.68
CA SER A 18 56.98 17.82 95.49
C SER A 18 56.61 16.56 94.70
N GLN A 19 57.07 15.39 95.17
CA GLN A 19 56.81 14.10 94.51
C GLN A 19 55.30 13.82 94.33
N ALA A 20 54.47 14.25 95.29
CA ALA A 20 53.01 14.14 95.22
C ALA A 20 52.40 15.05 94.13
N GLU A 21 52.94 16.26 93.94
CA GLU A 21 52.48 17.21 92.91
C GLU A 21 52.86 16.74 91.49
N LEU A 22 54.02 16.12 91.33
CA LEU A 22 54.46 15.49 90.07
C LEU A 22 53.59 14.29 89.67
N LEU A 23 53.26 13.42 90.64
CA LEU A 23 52.33 12.30 90.44
C LEU A 23 50.94 12.79 90.06
N SER A 24 50.44 13.83 90.73
CA SER A 24 49.15 14.46 90.38
C SER A 24 49.14 15.03 88.95
N LEU A 25 50.24 15.66 88.53
CA LEU A 25 50.42 16.18 87.16
C LEU A 25 50.48 15.07 86.11
N LEU A 26 51.16 13.95 86.39
CA LEU A 26 51.21 12.76 85.54
C LEU A 26 49.84 12.12 85.40
N VAL A 27 49.12 11.91 86.51
CA VAL A 27 47.74 11.38 86.49
C VAL A 27 46.82 12.30 85.68
N LYS A 28 46.97 13.62 85.81
CA LYS A 28 46.20 14.59 85.03
C LYS A 28 46.54 14.52 83.53
N LYS A 29 47.81 14.35 83.17
CA LYS A 29 48.26 14.17 81.78
C LYS A 29 47.78 12.86 81.17
N ASP A 30 47.79 11.76 81.93
CA ASP A 30 47.23 10.48 81.48
C ASP A 30 45.71 10.56 81.31
N GLN A 31 45.00 11.25 82.20
CA GLN A 31 43.57 11.54 82.03
C GLN A 31 43.30 12.40 80.78
N ASP A 32 44.11 13.42 80.52
CA ASP A 32 44.02 14.24 79.30
C ASP A 32 44.30 13.43 78.03
N LEU A 33 45.25 12.47 78.08
CA LEU A 33 45.57 11.57 76.97
C LEU A 33 44.41 10.61 76.69
N VAL A 34 43.86 9.98 77.74
CA VAL A 34 42.69 9.10 77.62
C VAL A 34 41.48 9.85 77.06
N GLN A 35 41.25 11.09 77.49
CA GLN A 35 40.21 11.95 76.91
C GLN A 35 40.46 12.25 75.44
N LYS A 36 41.71 12.53 75.04
CA LYS A 36 42.06 12.76 73.63
C LYS A 36 41.87 11.51 72.77
N ASP A 37 42.25 10.34 73.26
CA ASP A 37 42.08 9.08 72.54
C ASP A 37 40.59 8.73 72.38
N GLN A 38 39.76 9.02 73.38
CA GLN A 38 38.30 8.90 73.27
C GLN A 38 37.73 9.85 72.19
N VAL A 39 38.21 11.10 72.14
CA VAL A 39 37.80 12.07 71.11
C VAL A 39 38.26 11.64 69.71
N LEU A 40 39.47 11.07 69.58
CA LEU A 40 39.98 10.54 68.31
C LEU A 40 39.15 9.35 67.83
N ALA A 41 38.85 8.39 68.72
CA ALA A 41 38.01 7.25 68.40
C ALA A 41 36.60 7.67 67.96
N GLN A 42 35.99 8.65 68.64
CA GLN A 42 34.71 9.24 68.22
C GLN A 42 34.82 9.92 66.84
N ARG A 43 35.93 10.62 66.57
CA ARG A 43 36.16 11.27 65.28
C ARG A 43 36.30 10.26 64.15
N ASP A 44 37.01 9.16 64.39
CA ASP A 44 37.20 8.09 63.41
C ASP A 44 35.87 7.38 63.11
N GLN A 45 35.05 7.13 64.13
CA GLN A 45 33.69 6.61 63.94
C GLN A 45 32.80 7.55 63.12
N VAL A 46 32.90 8.87 63.33
CA VAL A 46 32.19 9.88 62.53
C VAL A 46 32.72 9.93 61.09
N LEU A 47 34.03 9.76 60.88
CA LEU A 47 34.62 9.71 59.54
C LEU A 47 34.15 8.47 58.77
N GLU A 48 34.05 7.32 59.43
CA GLU A 48 33.57 6.09 58.83
C GLU A 48 32.09 6.19 58.42
N LEU A 49 31.23 6.72 59.30
CA LEU A 49 29.83 7.04 58.96
C LEU A 49 29.72 8.03 57.79
N LYS A 50 30.60 9.04 57.73
CA LYS A 50 30.63 10.00 56.61
C LYS A 50 31.05 9.34 55.30
N ASN A 51 32.03 8.44 55.32
CA ASN A 51 32.46 7.71 54.13
C ASN A 51 31.35 6.79 53.63
N GLN A 52 30.66 6.09 54.54
CA GLN A 52 29.51 5.25 54.17
C GLN A 52 28.36 6.07 53.55
N LEU A 53 28.03 7.22 54.14
CA LEU A 53 27.04 8.13 53.57
C LEU A 53 27.46 8.67 52.19
N LEU A 54 28.76 8.90 51.98
CA LEU A 54 29.29 9.37 50.70
C LEU A 54 29.15 8.29 49.62
N ASP A 55 29.45 7.04 49.95
CA ASP A 55 29.27 5.89 49.06
C ASP A 55 27.79 5.68 48.71
N ASP A 56 26.88 5.75 49.68
CA ASP A 56 25.43 5.67 49.45
C ASP A 56 24.96 6.79 48.51
N HIS A 57 25.40 8.03 48.74
CA HIS A 57 25.12 9.14 47.83
C HIS A 57 25.69 8.92 46.42
N HIS A 58 26.89 8.34 46.31
CA HIS A 58 27.50 8.02 45.01
C HIS A 58 26.68 6.97 44.24
N GLN A 59 26.19 5.95 44.92
CA GLN A 59 25.29 4.95 44.33
C GLN A 59 23.97 5.58 43.86
N VAL A 60 23.36 6.44 44.69
CA VAL A 60 22.12 7.15 44.33
C VAL A 60 22.34 8.05 43.12
N ILE A 61 23.44 8.81 43.06
CA ILE A 61 23.77 9.68 41.91
C ILE A 61 23.97 8.85 40.64
N GLN A 62 24.68 7.71 40.72
CA GLN A 62 24.86 6.82 39.57
C GLN A 62 23.52 6.25 39.08
N HIS A 63 22.66 5.82 40.00
CA HIS A 63 21.34 5.31 39.67
C HIS A 63 20.45 6.39 39.03
N GLN A 64 20.42 7.60 39.61
CA GLN A 64 19.68 8.73 39.06
C GLN A 64 20.20 9.13 37.68
N LYS A 65 21.52 9.11 37.47
CA LYS A 65 22.12 9.39 36.16
C LYS A 65 21.71 8.35 35.12
N ALA A 66 21.70 7.06 35.49
CA ALA A 66 21.21 6.01 34.60
C ALA A 66 19.73 6.18 34.24
N LEU A 67 18.88 6.56 35.21
CA LEU A 67 17.46 6.85 34.97
C LEU A 67 17.27 8.09 34.09
N LEU A 68 18.07 9.15 34.28
CA LEU A 68 18.03 10.33 33.42
C LEU A 68 18.43 9.97 31.99
N ASP A 69 19.50 9.20 31.81
CA ASP A 69 19.93 8.73 30.49
C ASP A 69 18.85 7.86 29.82
N GLU A 70 18.15 7.01 30.56
CA GLU A 70 17.02 6.21 30.06
C GLU A 70 15.83 7.10 29.66
N ARG A 71 15.47 8.07 30.51
CA ARG A 71 14.40 9.03 30.23
C ARG A 71 14.70 9.88 29.01
N ASP A 72 15.92 10.38 28.88
CA ASP A 72 16.35 11.20 27.74
C ASP A 72 16.33 10.40 26.44
N ARG A 73 16.76 9.13 26.47
CA ARG A 73 16.61 8.21 25.33
C ARG A 73 15.14 8.01 24.96
N LYS A 74 14.26 7.85 25.96
CA LYS A 74 12.83 7.65 25.72
C LYS A 74 12.17 8.91 25.15
N ILE A 75 12.52 10.08 25.66
CA ILE A 75 12.05 11.38 25.13
C ILE A 75 12.48 11.53 23.67
N ALA A 76 13.75 11.28 23.35
CA ALA A 76 14.25 11.39 21.98
C ALA A 76 13.52 10.43 21.01
N GLN A 77 13.23 9.20 21.46
CA GLN A 77 12.43 8.23 20.70
C GLN A 77 10.98 8.73 20.47
N LEU A 78 10.32 9.23 21.52
CA LEU A 78 8.97 9.75 21.42
C LEU A 78 8.89 10.98 20.52
N GLU A 79 9.89 11.86 20.58
CA GLU A 79 10.01 13.01 19.70
C GLU A 79 10.21 12.62 18.23
N GLU A 80 11.02 11.59 17.94
CA GLU A 80 11.17 11.01 16.58
C GLU A 80 9.82 10.47 16.06
N LEU A 81 9.11 9.69 16.88
CA LEU A 81 7.80 9.14 16.52
C LEU A 81 6.74 10.24 16.35
N LEU A 82 6.75 11.26 17.20
CA LEU A 82 5.83 12.40 17.12
C LEU A 82 6.06 13.21 15.84
N ARG A 83 7.33 13.41 15.45
CA ARG A 83 7.67 14.07 14.17
C ARG A 83 7.20 13.24 12.98
N LEU A 84 7.41 11.93 13.01
CA LEU A 84 6.88 11.03 11.98
C LEU A 84 5.35 11.12 11.90
N ALA A 85 4.64 11.06 13.04
CA ALA A 85 3.18 11.14 13.08
C ALA A 85 2.65 12.49 12.57
N LYS A 86 3.30 13.60 12.95
CA LYS A 86 2.98 14.93 12.40
C LYS A 86 3.23 14.98 10.90
N ALA A 87 4.34 14.43 10.41
CA ALA A 87 4.62 14.36 8.97
C ALA A 87 3.58 13.49 8.24
N GLN A 88 3.15 12.36 8.81
CA GLN A 88 2.09 11.53 8.21
C GLN A 88 0.73 12.25 8.13
N LYS A 89 0.40 13.05 9.16
CA LYS A 89 -0.87 13.78 9.25
C LYS A 89 -0.90 15.07 8.43
N PHE A 90 0.21 15.79 8.32
CA PHE A 90 0.26 17.16 7.78
C PHE A 90 1.20 17.35 6.58
N ALA A 91 1.98 16.34 6.15
CA ALA A 91 2.79 16.51 4.94
C ALA A 91 1.89 16.60 3.71
N ALA A 92 2.23 17.54 2.81
CA ALA A 92 1.58 17.70 1.52
C ALA A 92 1.51 16.37 0.77
N SER A 93 0.34 16.12 0.17
CA SER A 93 0.04 14.92 -0.60
C SER A 93 0.96 14.73 -1.82
N SER A 94 1.69 15.76 -2.24
CA SER A 94 2.56 15.78 -3.42
C SER A 94 3.84 14.94 -3.31
N GLU A 95 4.25 14.52 -2.11
CA GLU A 95 5.47 13.70 -1.90
C GLU A 95 5.19 12.32 -1.28
N LYS A 96 3.92 11.98 -1.06
CA LYS A 96 3.54 10.60 -0.79
C LYS A 96 3.85 9.82 -2.07
N SER A 97 4.37 8.60 -1.93
CA SER A 97 4.62 7.68 -3.07
C SER A 97 3.49 7.85 -4.09
N VAL A 98 3.81 7.94 -5.39
CA VAL A 98 2.82 8.01 -6.49
C VAL A 98 1.73 6.93 -6.35
N TYR A 99 1.98 5.90 -5.53
CA TYR A 99 1.13 4.77 -5.20
C TYR A 99 0.18 4.95 -4.00
N GLN A 100 0.20 6.06 -3.26
CA GLN A 100 -0.68 6.28 -2.10
C GLN A 100 -1.19 7.73 -2.02
N ILE A 101 -2.06 8.06 -2.97
CA ILE A 101 -2.71 9.36 -3.11
C ILE A 101 -3.92 9.44 -2.17
N ASP A 102 -4.10 10.58 -1.51
CA ASP A 102 -5.38 10.97 -0.93
C ASP A 102 -6.22 11.62 -2.02
N LEU A 103 -7.27 10.91 -2.42
CA LEU A 103 -7.94 10.96 -3.72
C LEU A 103 -9.09 11.97 -3.75
N PHE A 104 -8.94 13.10 -3.06
CA PHE A 104 -10.02 14.08 -2.92
C PHE A 104 -9.76 15.41 -3.63
N ASP A 105 -8.58 15.59 -4.23
CA ASP A 105 -8.26 16.81 -4.98
C ASP A 105 -7.45 16.55 -6.27
N GLU A 106 -7.93 15.62 -7.09
CA GLU A 106 -7.32 15.35 -8.40
C GLU A 106 -7.34 16.59 -9.30
N VAL A 107 -8.39 17.42 -9.20
CA VAL A 107 -8.54 18.63 -10.02
C VAL A 107 -7.50 19.70 -9.65
N GLU A 108 -7.28 19.96 -8.36
CA GLU A 108 -6.24 20.91 -7.93
C GLU A 108 -4.82 20.38 -8.19
N LEU A 109 -4.59 19.07 -8.02
CA LEU A 109 -3.30 18.45 -8.28
C LEU A 109 -2.93 18.45 -9.77
N GLU A 110 -3.87 18.09 -10.66
CA GLU A 110 -3.63 18.15 -12.11
C GLU A 110 -3.49 19.58 -12.62
N ALA A 111 -4.29 20.52 -12.11
CA ALA A 111 -4.15 21.95 -12.44
C ALA A 111 -2.79 22.50 -12.00
N ALA A 112 -2.30 22.15 -10.81
CA ALA A 112 -0.99 22.54 -10.32
C ALA A 112 0.15 21.91 -11.13
N ILE A 113 0.03 20.64 -11.51
CA ILE A 113 1.00 19.95 -12.38
C ILE A 113 1.03 20.60 -13.77
N ALA A 114 -0.12 20.92 -14.35
CA ALA A 114 -0.20 21.59 -15.65
C ALA A 114 0.46 22.97 -15.62
N ALA A 115 0.21 23.76 -14.56
CA ALA A 115 0.83 25.08 -14.37
C ALA A 115 2.35 24.99 -14.16
N LEU A 116 2.84 23.95 -13.46
CA LEU A 116 4.28 23.71 -13.27
C LEU A 116 4.97 23.28 -14.57
N ILE A 117 4.31 22.49 -15.41
CA ILE A 117 4.83 22.07 -16.71
C ILE A 117 4.97 23.28 -17.66
N GLU A 118 4.04 24.23 -17.60
CA GLU A 118 4.06 25.45 -18.42
C GLU A 118 5.19 26.43 -18.04
N GLN A 119 5.76 26.29 -16.83
CA GLN A 119 6.85 27.14 -16.33
C GLN A 119 8.26 26.55 -16.53
N LEU A 120 8.38 25.32 -17.07
CA LEU A 120 9.67 24.68 -17.29
C LEU A 120 10.29 25.11 -18.64
N PRO A 121 11.60 25.44 -18.70
CA PRO A 121 12.31 25.67 -19.96
C PRO A 121 12.33 24.41 -20.83
N GLU A 122 12.18 24.55 -22.15
CA GLU A 122 12.11 23.44 -23.13
C GLU A 122 13.32 22.49 -23.08
N ASP A 123 14.44 22.94 -22.52
CA ASP A 123 15.73 22.27 -22.50
C ASP A 123 15.89 21.26 -21.35
N VAL A 124 14.96 21.24 -20.38
CA VAL A 124 15.03 20.40 -19.17
C VAL A 124 14.08 19.19 -19.23
N LEU A 125 13.28 19.07 -20.28
CA LEU A 125 12.30 18.00 -20.45
C LEU A 125 12.96 16.73 -21.05
N PRO A 126 12.75 15.53 -20.47
CA PRO A 126 13.16 14.27 -21.08
C PRO A 126 12.60 14.12 -22.52
N GLU A 127 13.33 13.50 -23.44
CA GLU A 127 12.88 13.24 -24.83
C GLU A 127 11.51 12.53 -24.90
N ALA A 128 11.18 11.69 -23.91
CA ALA A 128 9.87 11.06 -23.80
C ALA A 128 8.72 12.07 -23.58
N VAL A 129 8.98 13.19 -22.90
CA VAL A 129 8.01 14.29 -22.71
C VAL A 129 7.89 15.16 -23.96
N ARG A 130 8.97 15.28 -24.74
CA ARG A 130 8.96 16.00 -26.03
C ARG A 130 8.07 15.32 -27.09
N SER A 131 7.76 14.03 -26.93
CA SER A 131 7.06 13.24 -27.95
C SER A 131 5.53 13.14 -27.82
N ARG A 132 4.91 13.69 -26.77
CA ARG A 132 3.44 13.85 -26.79
C ARG A 132 3.11 14.98 -27.76
N LYS A 133 3.03 14.66 -29.06
CA LYS A 133 2.26 15.46 -30.02
C LYS A 133 0.94 15.76 -29.32
N ARG A 134 0.71 17.03 -28.95
CA ARG A 134 -0.60 17.50 -28.49
C ARG A 134 -1.59 17.02 -29.53
N GLN A 135 -2.35 15.97 -29.23
CA GLN A 135 -3.47 15.55 -30.08
C GLN A 135 -4.44 16.74 -30.05
N ARG A 136 -4.39 17.56 -31.11
CA ARG A 136 -5.35 18.64 -31.30
C ARG A 136 -6.63 17.98 -31.85
N GLY A 137 -7.55 17.61 -30.96
CA GLY A 137 -8.87 17.07 -31.32
C GLY A 137 -9.33 15.91 -30.42
N PHE A 138 -10.63 15.62 -30.46
CA PHE A 138 -11.21 14.45 -29.77
C PHE A 138 -11.02 13.17 -30.58
N SER A 139 -11.16 12.01 -29.92
CA SER A 139 -10.96 10.68 -30.51
C SER A 139 -11.82 10.46 -31.76
N ASP A 140 -11.21 9.85 -32.79
CA ASP A 140 -11.90 9.52 -34.04
C ASP A 140 -13.03 8.50 -33.88
N LYS A 141 -13.04 7.77 -32.77
CA LYS A 141 -14.07 6.79 -32.43
C LYS A 141 -15.37 7.41 -31.93
N LEU A 142 -15.38 8.70 -31.59
CA LEU A 142 -16.60 9.38 -31.12
C LEU A 142 -17.49 9.77 -32.29
N THR A 143 -18.80 9.58 -32.12
CA THR A 143 -19.82 10.04 -33.07
C THR A 143 -19.81 11.56 -33.14
N ARG A 144 -19.73 12.11 -34.36
CA ARG A 144 -19.73 13.56 -34.60
C ARG A 144 -21.08 14.00 -35.11
N VAL A 145 -21.76 14.84 -34.34
CA VAL A 145 -22.99 15.51 -34.75
C VAL A 145 -22.62 16.89 -35.30
N ARG A 146 -22.98 17.15 -36.56
CA ARG A 146 -22.73 18.44 -37.21
C ARG A 146 -23.85 19.42 -36.86
N VAL A 147 -23.51 20.46 -36.08
CA VAL A 147 -24.40 21.59 -35.83
C VAL A 147 -24.08 22.70 -36.84
N GLU A 148 -25.06 23.07 -37.67
CA GLU A 148 -24.90 24.10 -38.70
C GLU A 148 -25.34 25.47 -38.17
N LEU A 149 -24.39 26.39 -37.99
CA LEU A 149 -24.68 27.79 -37.73
C LEU A 149 -24.90 28.49 -39.08
N ARG A 150 -26.13 28.94 -39.33
CA ARG A 150 -26.53 29.54 -40.61
C ARG A 150 -26.69 31.05 -40.46
N LEU A 151 -26.20 31.79 -41.45
CA LEU A 151 -26.52 33.21 -41.63
C LEU A 151 -28.01 33.36 -41.98
N SER A 152 -28.63 34.47 -41.58
CA SER A 152 -29.96 34.86 -42.05
C SER A 152 -29.95 35.20 -43.54
N GLU A 153 -31.12 35.31 -44.18
CA GLU A 153 -31.19 35.65 -45.60
C GLU A 153 -30.72 37.10 -45.87
N GLU A 154 -30.94 38.00 -44.92
CA GLU A 154 -30.45 39.38 -44.96
C GLU A 154 -28.93 39.44 -44.84
N GLU A 155 -28.33 38.62 -43.96
CA GLU A 155 -26.87 38.52 -43.81
C GLU A 155 -26.18 37.91 -45.04
N LYS A 156 -26.92 37.15 -45.86
CA LYS A 156 -26.44 36.60 -47.13
C LYS A 156 -26.59 37.56 -48.30
N ALA A 157 -27.31 38.67 -48.15
CA ALA A 157 -27.60 39.58 -49.25
C ALA A 157 -26.29 40.18 -49.82
N GLY A 158 -25.97 39.82 -51.07
CA GLY A 158 -24.74 40.23 -51.76
C GLY A 158 -23.57 39.23 -51.68
N ALA A 159 -23.72 38.09 -50.98
CA ALA A 159 -22.69 37.05 -50.94
C ALA A 159 -22.64 36.26 -52.27
N THR A 160 -21.44 36.11 -52.85
CA THR A 160 -21.24 35.35 -54.10
C THR A 160 -21.37 33.83 -53.91
N SER A 161 -21.01 33.32 -52.73
CA SER A 161 -21.17 31.91 -52.34
C SER A 161 -21.10 31.78 -50.82
N THR A 162 -21.75 30.76 -50.24
CA THR A 162 -21.63 30.43 -48.81
C THR A 162 -21.06 29.03 -48.63
N PHE A 163 -20.25 28.82 -47.59
CA PHE A 163 -19.68 27.52 -47.25
C PHE A 163 -19.57 27.37 -45.72
N PHE A 164 -19.44 26.14 -45.24
CA PHE A 164 -19.21 25.86 -43.83
C PHE A 164 -17.74 25.52 -43.59
N SER A 165 -17.16 26.12 -42.55
CA SER A 165 -15.86 25.72 -42.00
C SER A 165 -16.05 25.23 -40.56
N LYS A 166 -15.31 24.19 -40.14
CA LYS A 166 -15.31 23.73 -38.75
C LYS A 166 -14.64 24.80 -37.88
N VAL A 167 -15.43 25.51 -37.08
CA VAL A 167 -14.95 26.60 -36.20
C VAL A 167 -14.70 26.14 -34.76
N LYS A 168 -15.43 25.12 -34.29
CA LYS A 168 -15.36 24.59 -32.92
C LYS A 168 -15.67 23.09 -32.91
N GLU A 169 -15.13 22.38 -31.94
CA GLU A 169 -15.56 21.03 -31.57
C GLU A 169 -15.78 21.03 -30.05
N GLU A 170 -16.89 20.47 -29.61
CA GLU A 170 -17.24 20.35 -28.18
C GLU A 170 -17.55 18.89 -27.87
N LEU A 171 -17.17 18.47 -26.65
CA LEU A 171 -17.56 17.16 -26.14
C LEU A 171 -18.94 17.30 -25.49
N ASP A 172 -19.95 16.68 -26.10
CA ASP A 172 -21.30 16.59 -25.56
C ASP A 172 -21.53 15.25 -24.86
N ILE A 173 -22.34 15.26 -23.79
CA ILE A 173 -22.68 14.06 -23.00
C ILE A 173 -24.20 13.91 -23.00
N ILE A 174 -24.70 12.86 -23.66
CA ILE A 174 -26.09 12.43 -23.55
C ILE A 174 -26.21 11.59 -22.26
N PRO A 175 -27.00 12.02 -21.25
CA PRO A 175 -27.15 11.25 -20.02
C PRO A 175 -27.73 9.85 -20.27
N ALA A 176 -27.45 8.93 -19.34
CA ALA A 176 -28.01 7.59 -19.41
C ALA A 176 -29.55 7.60 -19.34
N GLN A 177 -30.18 6.62 -19.98
CA GLN A 177 -31.63 6.45 -20.02
C GLN A 177 -32.02 5.09 -19.43
N VAL A 178 -33.14 5.05 -18.69
CA VAL A 178 -33.76 3.81 -18.20
C VAL A 178 -34.98 3.49 -19.06
N ARG A 179 -35.11 2.23 -19.48
CA ARG A 179 -36.23 1.75 -20.33
C ARG A 179 -36.72 0.38 -19.88
N VAL A 180 -37.99 0.10 -20.18
CA VAL A 180 -38.61 -1.22 -20.00
C VAL A 180 -38.43 -2.02 -21.29
N LEU A 181 -38.00 -3.27 -21.16
CA LEU A 181 -37.90 -4.20 -22.29
C LEU A 181 -39.06 -5.20 -22.21
N GLU A 182 -39.96 -5.13 -23.18
CA GLU A 182 -41.06 -6.09 -23.33
C GLU A 182 -40.69 -7.17 -24.35
N TYR A 183 -40.69 -8.42 -23.92
CA TYR A 183 -40.41 -9.56 -24.78
C TYR A 183 -41.71 -10.22 -25.22
N TRP A 184 -42.15 -9.89 -26.43
CA TRP A 184 -43.29 -10.52 -27.09
C TRP A 184 -42.80 -11.76 -27.86
N GLN A 185 -43.37 -12.93 -27.56
CA GLN A 185 -42.91 -14.20 -28.10
C GLN A 185 -43.94 -14.78 -29.07
N GLU A 186 -43.53 -14.95 -30.33
CA GLU A 186 -44.34 -15.62 -31.34
C GLU A 186 -44.48 -17.12 -31.03
N LYS A 187 -45.71 -17.62 -31.21
CA LYS A 187 -46.05 -19.04 -31.08
C LYS A 187 -46.83 -19.45 -32.32
N ALA A 188 -46.30 -20.40 -33.07
CA ALA A 188 -46.96 -20.99 -34.22
C ALA A 188 -47.64 -22.30 -33.80
N VAL A 189 -48.92 -22.44 -34.10
CA VAL A 189 -49.70 -23.66 -33.88
C VAL A 189 -49.84 -24.36 -35.21
N PHE A 190 -49.34 -25.58 -35.29
CA PHE A 190 -49.45 -26.42 -36.47
C PHE A 190 -50.43 -27.55 -36.18
N LYS A 191 -51.48 -27.62 -37.00
CA LYS A 191 -52.47 -28.69 -36.94
C LYS A 191 -51.95 -29.89 -37.71
N THR A 192 -51.97 -31.06 -37.09
CA THR A 192 -51.58 -32.32 -37.73
C THR A 192 -52.84 -33.00 -38.28
N GLN A 193 -52.77 -33.71 -39.41
CA GLN A 193 -53.95 -34.39 -39.98
C GLN A 193 -54.43 -35.54 -39.06
N GLU A 194 -55.73 -35.85 -39.18
CA GLU A 194 -56.61 -36.66 -38.32
C GLU A 194 -55.91 -37.60 -37.31
N ASP A 195 -56.26 -37.42 -36.02
CA ASP A 195 -55.85 -38.16 -34.82
C ASP A 195 -54.47 -37.84 -34.18
N GLN A 196 -53.86 -36.69 -34.46
CA GLN A 196 -52.70 -36.19 -33.69
C GLN A 196 -52.94 -34.83 -33.05
N ALA A 197 -52.40 -34.64 -31.83
CA ALA A 197 -52.49 -33.38 -31.09
C ALA A 197 -51.77 -32.24 -31.84
N ASP A 198 -52.33 -31.03 -31.76
CA ASP A 198 -51.71 -29.81 -32.29
C ASP A 198 -50.29 -29.63 -31.73
N HIS A 199 -49.32 -29.31 -32.59
CA HIS A 199 -47.95 -29.04 -32.17
C HIS A 199 -47.66 -27.53 -32.18
N ILE A 200 -47.16 -27.02 -31.05
CA ILE A 200 -46.85 -25.60 -30.88
C ILE A 200 -45.33 -25.40 -30.96
N VAL A 201 -44.89 -24.60 -31.92
CA VAL A 201 -43.50 -24.13 -32.01
C VAL A 201 -43.42 -22.72 -31.44
N VAL A 202 -42.46 -22.50 -30.56
CA VAL A 202 -42.30 -21.23 -29.83
C VAL A 202 -40.96 -20.60 -30.20
N ALA A 203 -40.96 -19.30 -30.52
CA ALA A 203 -39.73 -18.56 -30.83
C ALA A 203 -38.75 -18.62 -29.64
N LYS A 204 -37.46 -18.86 -29.91
CA LYS A 204 -36.45 -19.00 -28.85
C LYS A 204 -36.27 -17.67 -28.11
N ARG A 205 -36.42 -17.70 -26.79
CA ARG A 205 -36.14 -16.55 -25.91
C ARG A 205 -34.64 -16.54 -25.57
N PRO A 206 -33.98 -15.36 -25.55
CA PRO A 206 -32.63 -15.24 -25.02
C PRO A 206 -32.53 -15.76 -23.57
N LEU A 207 -31.48 -16.53 -23.29
CA LEU A 207 -31.23 -17.02 -21.94
C LEU A 207 -30.73 -15.87 -21.06
N HIS A 208 -31.25 -15.82 -19.83
CA HIS A 208 -30.75 -14.91 -18.81
C HIS A 208 -29.94 -15.72 -17.78
N PRO A 209 -28.75 -15.27 -17.35
CA PRO A 209 -27.90 -16.04 -16.42
C PRO A 209 -28.55 -16.32 -15.06
N LEU A 210 -29.53 -15.50 -14.67
CA LEU A 210 -30.35 -15.71 -13.47
C LEU A 210 -31.74 -16.33 -13.76
N GLY A 211 -32.00 -16.84 -14.96
CA GLY A 211 -33.29 -17.42 -15.32
C GLY A 211 -34.41 -16.37 -15.41
N LYS A 212 -35.50 -16.54 -14.63
CA LYS A 212 -36.61 -15.57 -14.61
C LYS A 212 -36.20 -14.34 -13.78
N CYS A 213 -35.60 -13.36 -14.44
CA CYS A 213 -35.17 -12.11 -13.84
C CYS A 213 -35.83 -10.90 -14.52
N ALA A 214 -36.24 -9.91 -13.73
CA ALA A 214 -36.89 -8.70 -14.23
C ALA A 214 -35.88 -7.63 -14.71
N ILE A 215 -34.62 -7.70 -14.25
CA ILE A 215 -33.57 -6.79 -14.67
C ILE A 215 -32.88 -7.34 -15.92
N SER A 216 -32.51 -6.47 -16.85
CA SER A 216 -31.82 -6.88 -18.07
C SER A 216 -30.34 -7.16 -17.83
N ILE A 217 -29.73 -7.97 -18.71
CA ILE A 217 -28.29 -8.25 -18.71
C ILE A 217 -27.47 -6.95 -18.82
N SER A 218 -27.86 -6.02 -19.70
CA SER A 218 -27.16 -4.73 -19.85
C SER A 218 -27.23 -3.87 -18.59
N ALA A 219 -28.37 -3.85 -17.89
CA ALA A 219 -28.49 -3.13 -16.63
C ALA A 219 -27.63 -3.76 -15.51
N LEU A 220 -27.53 -5.10 -15.47
CA LEU A 220 -26.63 -5.80 -14.56
C LEU A 220 -25.15 -5.48 -14.86
N ALA A 221 -24.76 -5.45 -16.13
CA ALA A 221 -23.41 -5.07 -16.55
C ALA A 221 -23.07 -3.62 -16.14
N TYR A 222 -24.01 -2.67 -16.34
CA TYR A 222 -23.89 -1.29 -15.88
C TYR A 222 -23.63 -1.19 -14.38
N ILE A 223 -24.38 -1.96 -13.57
CA ILE A 223 -24.24 -1.95 -12.10
C ILE A 223 -22.89 -2.53 -11.66
N ILE A 224 -22.46 -3.64 -12.28
CA ILE A 224 -21.18 -4.29 -11.95
C ILE A 224 -20.01 -3.37 -12.34
N ALA A 225 -20.01 -2.80 -13.55
CA ALA A 225 -18.99 -1.86 -13.98
C ALA A 225 -18.98 -0.62 -13.08
N GLY A 226 -20.13 0.01 -12.83
CA GLY A 226 -20.22 1.16 -11.94
C GLY A 226 -19.70 0.87 -10.53
N LYS A 227 -19.98 -0.31 -9.97
CA LYS A 227 -19.53 -0.66 -8.62
C LYS A 227 -18.04 -1.00 -8.56
N TYR A 228 -17.54 -1.79 -9.49
CA TYR A 228 -16.23 -2.44 -9.38
C TYR A 228 -15.16 -1.83 -10.30
N ALA A 229 -15.55 -1.23 -11.42
CA ALA A 229 -14.64 -0.44 -12.25
C ALA A 229 -14.56 1.01 -11.77
N ASP A 230 -15.70 1.63 -11.43
CA ASP A 230 -15.81 3.06 -11.08
C ASP A 230 -15.89 3.32 -9.57
N GLY A 231 -15.98 2.27 -8.76
CA GLY A 231 -15.98 2.39 -7.30
C GLY A 231 -17.24 3.02 -6.71
N LEU A 232 -18.38 2.99 -7.43
CA LEU A 232 -19.65 3.56 -6.97
C LEU A 232 -20.36 2.62 -5.97
N PRO A 233 -20.74 3.11 -4.78
CA PRO A 233 -21.58 2.34 -3.87
C PRO A 233 -23.00 2.16 -4.45
N LEU A 234 -23.64 1.01 -4.16
CA LEU A 234 -24.94 0.65 -4.73
C LEU A 234 -26.04 1.70 -4.46
N TYR A 235 -26.03 2.35 -3.29
CA TYR A 235 -27.00 3.41 -3.00
C TYR A 235 -26.84 4.64 -3.91
N ARG A 236 -25.62 4.94 -4.39
CA ARG A 236 -25.43 6.02 -5.37
C ARG A 236 -25.92 5.60 -6.75
N LEU A 237 -25.73 4.34 -7.13
CA LEU A 237 -26.30 3.79 -8.37
C LEU A 237 -27.83 3.79 -8.35
N GLU A 238 -28.44 3.42 -7.22
CA GLU A 238 -29.88 3.54 -6.97
C GLU A 238 -30.37 4.98 -7.20
N LYS A 239 -29.69 5.98 -6.60
CA LYS A 239 -30.00 7.40 -6.87
C LYS A 239 -29.78 7.84 -8.31
N GLN A 240 -28.79 7.28 -9.00
CA GLN A 240 -28.62 7.56 -10.44
C GLN A 240 -29.79 7.03 -11.25
N ILE A 241 -30.22 5.80 -11.00
CA ILE A 241 -31.36 5.17 -11.68
C ILE A 241 -32.65 5.94 -11.41
N GLU A 242 -32.89 6.38 -10.16
CA GLU A 242 -34.03 7.25 -9.80
C GLU A 242 -34.05 8.54 -10.62
N ARG A 243 -32.89 9.20 -10.81
CA ARG A 243 -32.80 10.43 -11.62
C ARG A 243 -33.17 10.20 -13.08
N TYR A 244 -33.01 8.98 -13.58
CA TYR A 244 -33.38 8.60 -14.94
C TYR A 244 -34.81 8.03 -15.03
N GLY A 245 -35.61 8.16 -13.96
CA GLY A 245 -37.01 7.71 -13.90
C GLY A 245 -37.18 6.21 -13.63
N GLY A 246 -36.09 5.49 -13.34
CA GLY A 246 -36.13 4.07 -12.97
C GLY A 246 -36.26 3.85 -11.46
N HIS A 247 -36.74 2.66 -11.07
CA HIS A 247 -36.69 2.22 -9.69
C HIS A 247 -36.07 0.82 -9.62
N TYR A 248 -34.91 0.71 -8.97
CA TYR A 248 -34.27 -0.56 -8.69
C TYR A 248 -33.49 -0.43 -7.39
N ASP A 249 -33.90 -1.19 -6.38
CA ASP A 249 -33.40 -0.98 -5.02
C ASP A 249 -32.02 -1.62 -4.82
N ARG A 250 -31.22 -1.01 -3.94
CA ARG A 250 -29.86 -1.48 -3.64
C ARG A 250 -29.78 -2.92 -3.11
N THR A 251 -30.83 -3.42 -2.46
CA THR A 251 -30.87 -4.79 -1.91
C THR A 251 -30.99 -5.79 -3.05
N SER A 252 -31.89 -5.54 -4.00
CA SER A 252 -32.02 -6.32 -5.23
C SER A 252 -30.76 -6.28 -6.08
N MET A 253 -30.09 -5.11 -6.17
CA MET A 253 -28.77 -5.01 -6.83
C MET A 253 -27.75 -5.94 -6.16
N ALA A 254 -27.61 -5.84 -4.83
CA ALA A 254 -26.65 -6.65 -4.09
C ALA A 254 -26.95 -8.16 -4.25
N HIS A 255 -28.21 -8.54 -4.15
CA HIS A 255 -28.64 -9.93 -4.31
C HIS A 255 -28.31 -10.48 -5.70
N HIS A 256 -28.61 -9.75 -6.78
CA HIS A 256 -28.28 -10.21 -8.13
C HIS A 256 -26.77 -10.27 -8.39
N VAL A 257 -25.99 -9.31 -7.87
CA VAL A 257 -24.52 -9.34 -7.96
C VAL A 257 -23.94 -10.57 -7.25
N ILE A 258 -24.51 -10.95 -6.10
CA ILE A 258 -24.12 -12.18 -5.38
C ILE A 258 -24.49 -13.41 -6.22
N LEU A 259 -25.75 -13.54 -6.66
CA LEU A 259 -26.20 -14.70 -7.44
C LEU A 259 -25.43 -14.90 -8.75
N LEU A 260 -25.06 -13.81 -9.42
CA LEU A 260 -24.26 -13.89 -10.64
C LEU A 260 -22.83 -14.39 -10.38
N THR A 261 -22.31 -14.24 -9.15
CA THR A 261 -20.98 -14.74 -8.79
C THR A 261 -20.90 -16.25 -8.98
N ASP A 262 -21.93 -16.98 -8.54
CA ASP A 262 -22.02 -18.43 -8.72
C ASP A 262 -22.04 -18.83 -10.19
N ARG A 263 -22.60 -17.98 -11.07
CA ARG A 263 -22.68 -18.22 -12.52
C ARG A 263 -21.34 -18.02 -13.22
N VAL A 264 -20.47 -17.15 -12.71
CA VAL A 264 -19.15 -16.88 -13.30
C VAL A 264 -18.02 -17.64 -12.62
N GLN A 265 -18.30 -18.42 -11.57
CA GLN A 265 -17.27 -19.13 -10.80
C GLN A 265 -16.46 -20.10 -11.67
N SER A 266 -17.08 -20.84 -12.58
CA SER A 266 -16.36 -21.75 -13.48
C SER A 266 -15.41 -21.00 -14.43
N LEU A 267 -15.80 -19.81 -14.90
CA LEU A 267 -14.93 -18.96 -15.71
C LEU A 267 -13.74 -18.42 -14.89
N LEU A 268 -13.98 -18.03 -13.64
CA LEU A 268 -12.93 -17.62 -12.71
C LEU A 268 -11.94 -18.75 -12.43
N ASN A 269 -12.43 -19.97 -12.21
CA ASN A 269 -11.58 -21.13 -11.98
C ASN A 269 -10.65 -21.38 -13.17
N LEU A 270 -11.16 -21.35 -14.41
CA LEU A 270 -10.33 -21.48 -15.63
C LEU A 270 -9.26 -20.38 -15.73
N ALA A 271 -9.64 -19.13 -15.41
CA ALA A 271 -8.69 -18.03 -15.37
C ALA A 271 -7.61 -18.26 -14.29
N TRP A 272 -7.97 -18.76 -13.11
CA TRP A 272 -7.03 -19.03 -12.03
C TRP A 272 -6.12 -20.22 -12.33
N GLU A 273 -6.63 -21.29 -12.94
CA GLU A 273 -5.82 -22.42 -13.43
C GLU A 273 -4.77 -21.92 -14.44
N THR A 274 -5.19 -21.08 -15.40
CA THR A 274 -4.26 -20.44 -16.35
C THR A 274 -3.23 -19.55 -15.63
N GLN A 275 -3.61 -18.88 -14.55
CA GLN A 275 -2.70 -18.02 -13.78
C GLN A 275 -1.53 -18.80 -13.19
N LEU A 276 -1.79 -20.03 -12.74
CA LEU A 276 -0.80 -20.90 -12.09
C LEU A 276 0.23 -21.48 -13.06
N GLU A 277 -0.01 -21.40 -14.38
CA GLU A 277 0.96 -21.77 -15.42
C GLU A 277 2.12 -20.78 -15.56
N ALA A 278 2.02 -19.60 -14.94
CA ALA A 278 3.07 -18.59 -14.97
C ALA A 278 4.35 -19.06 -14.25
N GLY A 279 5.51 -18.54 -14.65
CA GLY A 279 6.76 -18.72 -13.88
C GLY A 279 6.92 -17.73 -12.72
N TYR A 280 6.10 -16.69 -12.68
CA TYR A 280 6.25 -15.55 -11.77
C TYR A 280 4.90 -14.94 -11.40
N LEU A 281 4.62 -14.85 -10.10
CA LEU A 281 3.42 -14.24 -9.53
C LEU A 281 3.77 -13.20 -8.46
N GLN A 282 2.88 -12.24 -8.30
CA GLN A 282 2.97 -11.16 -7.31
C GLN A 282 1.78 -11.24 -6.36
N GLY A 283 2.05 -11.19 -5.06
CA GLY A 283 1.03 -11.23 -4.00
C GLY A 283 1.00 -9.95 -3.18
N ASP A 284 -0.20 -9.52 -2.80
CA ASP A 284 -0.45 -8.46 -1.83
C ASP A 284 -1.78 -8.69 -1.10
N GLU A 285 -2.00 -7.98 -0.01
CA GLU A 285 -3.25 -8.06 0.74
C GLU A 285 -3.64 -6.75 1.42
N THR A 286 -4.94 -6.51 1.47
CA THR A 286 -5.50 -5.33 2.13
C THR A 286 -6.63 -5.70 3.07
N ARG A 287 -6.81 -4.88 4.09
CA ARG A 287 -7.85 -5.10 5.11
C ARG A 287 -9.23 -4.79 4.56
N ILE A 288 -10.24 -5.48 5.03
CA ILE A 288 -11.65 -5.17 4.81
C ILE A 288 -12.43 -5.44 6.10
N GLN A 289 -13.38 -4.55 6.41
CA GLN A 289 -14.37 -4.83 7.44
C GLN A 289 -15.56 -5.56 6.81
N VAL A 290 -15.92 -6.69 7.43
CA VAL A 290 -17.13 -7.44 7.12
C VAL A 290 -17.95 -7.51 8.39
N LEU A 291 -19.18 -6.98 8.34
CA LEU A 291 -20.01 -6.77 9.53
C LEU A 291 -20.55 -8.09 10.07
N LYS A 292 -21.08 -8.93 9.17
CA LYS A 292 -21.69 -10.23 9.48
C LYS A 292 -20.74 -11.34 9.00
N GLU A 293 -19.79 -11.67 9.86
CA GLU A 293 -18.84 -12.77 9.68
C GLU A 293 -18.92 -13.70 10.89
N ASP A 294 -19.23 -14.97 10.65
CA ASP A 294 -19.42 -15.94 11.71
C ASP A 294 -18.13 -16.13 12.52
N GLY A 295 -18.26 -16.12 13.85
CA GLY A 295 -17.11 -16.26 14.75
C GLY A 295 -16.18 -15.04 14.82
N LYS A 296 -16.56 -13.89 14.23
CA LYS A 296 -15.75 -12.65 14.25
C LYS A 296 -16.58 -11.42 14.63
N THR A 297 -15.94 -10.47 15.32
CA THR A 297 -16.58 -9.17 15.60
C THR A 297 -16.62 -8.30 14.34
N ALA A 298 -17.59 -7.39 14.24
CA ALA A 298 -17.71 -6.48 13.10
C ALA A 298 -16.44 -5.63 12.87
N GLN A 299 -15.77 -5.25 13.97
CA GLN A 299 -14.55 -4.41 13.96
C GLN A 299 -13.28 -5.20 13.68
N SER A 300 -13.30 -6.54 13.74
CA SER A 300 -12.11 -7.34 13.45
C SER A 300 -11.70 -7.22 11.98
N ASP A 301 -10.40 -7.22 11.74
CA ASP A 301 -9.81 -7.20 10.41
C ASP A 301 -10.08 -8.52 9.67
N LYS A 302 -10.57 -8.42 8.44
CA LYS A 302 -10.58 -9.50 7.43
C LYS A 302 -9.76 -9.04 6.23
N TRP A 303 -9.50 -9.93 5.28
CA TRP A 303 -8.48 -9.71 4.27
C TRP A 303 -9.01 -9.97 2.87
N MET A 304 -8.68 -9.05 1.98
CA MET A 304 -8.78 -9.22 0.54
C MET A 304 -7.36 -9.47 0.03
N TRP A 305 -7.13 -10.66 -0.47
CA TRP A 305 -5.87 -11.10 -1.04
C TRP A 305 -5.87 -10.84 -2.54
N VAL A 306 -4.74 -10.43 -3.08
CA VAL A 306 -4.57 -10.19 -4.52
C VAL A 306 -3.36 -10.96 -5.01
N ILE A 307 -3.57 -11.81 -6.01
CA ILE A 307 -2.51 -12.46 -6.76
C ILE A 307 -2.58 -11.95 -8.20
N ARG A 308 -1.49 -11.37 -8.67
CA ARG A 308 -1.32 -10.87 -10.03
C ARG A 308 -0.27 -11.70 -10.77
N GLY A 309 -0.53 -11.99 -12.03
CA GLY A 309 0.45 -12.56 -12.95
C GLY A 309 -0.25 -13.31 -14.07
N GLY A 310 0.21 -14.51 -14.40
CA GLY A 310 -0.26 -15.28 -15.56
C GLY A 310 0.77 -15.30 -16.69
N PRO A 311 0.59 -16.15 -17.71
CA PRO A 311 1.41 -16.15 -18.91
C PRO A 311 1.49 -14.74 -19.54
N PRO A 312 2.57 -14.39 -20.27
CA PRO A 312 2.81 -13.02 -20.76
C PRO A 312 1.66 -12.42 -21.58
N ASP A 313 0.92 -13.25 -22.32
CA ASP A 313 -0.23 -12.89 -23.16
C ASP A 313 -1.59 -13.02 -22.45
N LYS A 314 -1.60 -13.52 -21.22
CA LYS A 314 -2.81 -13.84 -20.44
C LYS A 314 -2.69 -13.27 -19.01
N PRO A 315 -2.57 -11.94 -18.85
CA PRO A 315 -2.48 -11.34 -17.53
C PRO A 315 -3.80 -11.52 -16.77
N ILE A 316 -3.69 -11.98 -15.52
CA ILE A 316 -4.81 -12.27 -14.61
C ILE A 316 -4.56 -11.57 -13.28
N VAL A 317 -5.63 -10.94 -12.77
CA VAL A 317 -5.69 -10.35 -11.44
C VAL A 317 -6.74 -11.12 -10.65
N ARG A 318 -6.29 -11.91 -9.67
CA ARG A 318 -7.15 -12.69 -8.78
C ARG A 318 -7.31 -11.95 -7.46
N PHE A 319 -8.55 -11.66 -7.10
CA PHE A 319 -8.93 -11.25 -5.77
C PHE A 319 -9.58 -12.43 -5.04
N GLU A 320 -9.23 -12.61 -3.77
CA GLU A 320 -9.86 -13.60 -2.89
C GLU A 320 -10.18 -12.97 -1.54
N TYR A 321 -11.42 -13.13 -1.09
CA TYR A 321 -11.80 -12.77 0.28
C TYR A 321 -11.50 -13.94 1.23
N ASN A 322 -10.76 -13.66 2.31
CA ASN A 322 -10.63 -14.59 3.41
C ASN A 322 -10.68 -13.86 4.76
N PRO A 323 -11.41 -14.38 5.77
CA PRO A 323 -11.42 -13.76 7.09
C PRO A 323 -10.03 -13.81 7.76
N SER A 324 -9.14 -14.73 7.39
CA SER A 324 -7.81 -14.91 7.96
C SER A 324 -6.71 -14.21 7.14
N ARG A 325 -5.65 -13.77 7.84
CA ARG A 325 -4.37 -13.36 7.21
C ARG A 325 -3.32 -14.47 7.26
N ASN A 326 -3.65 -15.63 7.82
CA ASN A 326 -2.65 -16.66 8.13
C ASN A 326 -2.06 -17.29 6.86
N GLY A 327 -0.89 -17.90 7.01
CA GLY A 327 -0.15 -18.52 5.89
C GLY A 327 -0.85 -19.69 5.20
N GLU A 328 -1.91 -20.25 5.80
CA GLU A 328 -2.79 -21.23 5.14
C GLU A 328 -3.52 -20.66 3.92
N VAL A 329 -3.79 -19.35 3.90
CA VAL A 329 -4.52 -18.72 2.80
C VAL A 329 -3.66 -18.68 1.53
N PRO A 330 -2.41 -18.15 1.53
CA PRO A 330 -1.52 -18.28 0.38
C PRO A 330 -1.28 -19.72 -0.07
N VAL A 331 -1.25 -20.69 0.86
CA VAL A 331 -1.11 -22.12 0.54
C VAL A 331 -2.27 -22.64 -0.29
N GLN A 332 -3.49 -22.19 -0.03
CA GLN A 332 -4.68 -22.55 -0.81
C GLN A 332 -4.72 -21.79 -2.14
N LEU A 333 -4.37 -20.50 -2.13
CA LEU A 333 -4.41 -19.64 -3.32
C LEU A 333 -3.43 -20.08 -4.42
N LEU A 334 -2.26 -20.57 -4.02
CA LEU A 334 -1.17 -20.92 -4.92
C LEU A 334 -0.95 -22.44 -4.99
N ASP A 335 -1.99 -23.23 -4.70
CA ASP A 335 -1.91 -24.67 -4.89
C ASP A 335 -1.60 -25.01 -6.35
N GLY A 336 -0.62 -25.89 -6.57
CA GLY A 336 -0.13 -26.25 -7.90
C GLY A 336 0.83 -25.24 -8.56
N PHE A 337 1.01 -24.02 -8.01
CA PHE A 337 1.96 -23.05 -8.55
C PHE A 337 3.41 -23.51 -8.37
N LYS A 338 4.26 -23.22 -9.37
CA LYS A 338 5.70 -23.43 -9.31
C LYS A 338 6.41 -22.23 -9.90
N GLY A 339 7.39 -21.68 -9.20
CA GLY A 339 8.19 -20.57 -9.69
C GLY A 339 8.48 -19.54 -8.63
N VAL A 340 8.51 -18.27 -9.05
CA VAL A 340 8.90 -17.14 -8.22
C VAL A 340 7.66 -16.41 -7.70
N LEU A 341 7.56 -16.28 -6.37
CA LEU A 341 6.54 -15.45 -5.72
C LEU A 341 7.19 -14.17 -5.19
N GLN A 342 6.76 -13.03 -5.71
CA GLN A 342 7.09 -11.74 -5.12
C GLN A 342 5.99 -11.28 -4.17
N ALA A 343 6.38 -10.94 -2.95
CA ALA A 343 5.49 -10.33 -1.97
C ALA A 343 6.27 -9.31 -1.14
N ASP A 344 5.58 -8.59 -0.26
CA ASP A 344 6.23 -7.76 0.75
C ASP A 344 7.00 -8.62 1.77
N GLY A 345 7.48 -8.02 2.87
CA GLY A 345 8.15 -8.77 3.94
C GLY A 345 7.21 -9.53 4.89
N TYR A 346 5.94 -9.74 4.56
CA TYR A 346 4.97 -10.39 5.45
C TYR A 346 5.26 -11.89 5.61
N GLY A 347 5.37 -12.35 6.86
CA GLY A 347 5.68 -13.74 7.17
C GLY A 347 4.62 -14.76 6.70
N GLY A 348 3.38 -14.33 6.40
CA GLY A 348 2.31 -15.25 5.97
C GLY A 348 2.64 -16.02 4.69
N TYR A 349 3.39 -15.42 3.76
CA TYR A 349 3.82 -16.09 2.53
C TYR A 349 4.92 -17.15 2.76
N ASN A 350 5.53 -17.25 3.95
CA ASN A 350 6.56 -18.26 4.20
C ASN A 350 6.01 -19.69 4.11
N ALA A 351 4.78 -19.91 4.59
CA ALA A 351 4.17 -21.24 4.61
C ALA A 351 4.01 -21.83 3.20
N VAL A 352 3.57 -21.01 2.23
CA VAL A 352 3.41 -21.43 0.84
C VAL A 352 4.76 -21.66 0.15
N CYS A 353 5.75 -20.81 0.43
CA CYS A 353 7.09 -20.98 -0.14
C CYS A 353 7.75 -22.27 0.37
N GLN A 354 7.56 -22.62 1.65
CA GLN A 354 8.07 -23.88 2.21
C GLN A 354 7.32 -25.09 1.67
N LYS A 355 5.98 -25.04 1.59
CA LYS A 355 5.16 -26.18 1.16
C LYS A 355 5.40 -26.57 -0.29
N TYR A 356 5.50 -25.59 -1.20
CA TYR A 356 5.66 -25.84 -2.64
C TYR A 356 7.06 -25.54 -3.17
N ASN A 357 8.03 -25.29 -2.28
CA ASN A 357 9.41 -24.94 -2.63
C ASN A 357 9.51 -23.77 -3.63
N LEU A 358 8.73 -22.70 -3.37
CA LEU A 358 8.72 -21.51 -4.21
C LEU A 358 9.89 -20.59 -3.88
N THR A 359 10.47 -19.96 -4.91
CA THR A 359 11.47 -18.91 -4.71
C THR A 359 10.74 -17.63 -4.31
N ARG A 360 10.99 -17.16 -3.08
CA ARG A 360 10.43 -15.89 -2.60
C ARG A 360 11.36 -14.73 -2.94
N ILE A 361 10.83 -13.70 -3.59
CA ILE A 361 11.53 -12.43 -3.75
C ILE A 361 10.79 -11.29 -3.05
N GLY A 362 11.54 -10.28 -2.62
CA GLY A 362 11.06 -9.14 -1.86
C GLY A 362 10.78 -7.91 -2.73
N CYS A 363 10.39 -6.82 -2.07
CA CYS A 363 10.08 -5.55 -2.71
C CYS A 363 10.91 -4.42 -2.08
N TRP A 364 11.69 -3.72 -2.90
CA TRP A 364 12.52 -2.60 -2.44
C TRP A 364 11.71 -1.37 -2.00
N ASP A 365 10.46 -1.21 -2.46
CA ASP A 365 9.61 -0.09 -2.03
C ASP A 365 9.32 -0.14 -0.53
N HIS A 366 9.19 -1.34 0.05
CA HIS A 366 8.99 -1.51 1.50
C HIS A 366 10.23 -1.10 2.30
N VAL A 367 11.42 -1.44 1.82
CA VAL A 367 12.69 -1.01 2.42
C VAL A 367 12.84 0.51 2.30
N ARG A 368 12.61 1.04 1.10
CA ARG A 368 12.64 2.48 0.81
C ARG A 368 11.70 3.26 1.72
N ARG A 369 10.45 2.79 1.90
CA ARG A 369 9.44 3.39 2.76
C ARG A 369 9.95 3.55 4.20
N LYS A 370 10.57 2.50 4.77
CA LYS A 370 11.15 2.55 6.13
C LYS A 370 12.27 3.57 6.26
N PHE A 371 13.14 3.70 5.25
CA PHE A 371 14.19 4.73 5.26
C PHE A 371 13.64 6.15 5.05
N ILE A 372 12.56 6.32 4.27
CA ILE A 372 11.85 7.61 4.17
C ILE A 372 11.24 7.98 5.52
N GLU A 373 10.57 7.06 6.20
CA GLU A 373 10.01 7.29 7.53
C GLU A 373 11.10 7.68 8.54
N ALA A 374 12.25 6.98 8.52
CA ALA A 374 13.40 7.33 9.35
C ALA A 374 13.96 8.72 9.01
N SER A 375 14.04 9.08 7.73
CA SER A 375 14.48 10.42 7.30
C SER A 375 13.51 11.52 7.73
N LYS A 376 12.19 11.26 7.72
CA LYS A 376 11.15 12.21 8.17
C LYS A 376 11.11 12.34 9.69
N GLY A 377 11.41 11.26 10.41
CA GLY A 377 11.54 11.28 11.86
C GLY A 377 12.81 11.98 12.36
N ALA A 378 13.81 12.20 11.50
CA ALA A 378 15.09 12.80 11.87
C ALA A 378 14.96 14.29 12.29
N ASP A 379 15.90 14.78 13.09
CA ASP A 379 15.86 16.16 13.62
C ASP A 379 16.42 17.15 12.63
N THR A 380 15.52 17.76 11.86
CA THR A 380 15.84 18.77 10.86
C THR A 380 16.20 20.11 11.46
N LYS A 381 15.88 20.38 12.74
CA LYS A 381 16.25 21.65 13.40
C LYS A 381 17.74 21.79 13.66
N LYS A 382 18.48 20.66 13.68
CA LYS A 382 19.94 20.63 13.84
C LYS A 382 20.69 20.59 12.50
N LYS A 383 19.99 20.62 11.37
CA LYS A 383 20.60 20.59 10.04
C LYS A 383 20.79 21.99 9.48
N ASN A 384 22.05 22.35 9.24
CA ASN A 384 22.41 23.46 8.36
C ASN A 384 22.62 22.93 6.93
N LYS A 385 22.66 23.82 5.93
CA LYS A 385 22.84 23.47 4.50
C LYS A 385 24.12 22.64 4.23
N ASN A 386 25.09 22.65 5.15
CA ASN A 386 26.37 21.92 5.07
C ASN A 386 26.46 20.70 6.02
N SER A 387 25.38 20.32 6.71
CA SER A 387 25.42 19.14 7.58
C SER A 387 25.59 17.85 6.76
N PRO A 388 26.40 16.87 7.23
CA PRO A 388 26.58 15.61 6.52
C PRO A 388 25.24 14.87 6.37
N PRO A 389 25.06 14.06 5.31
CA PRO A 389 23.84 13.30 5.10
C PRO A 389 23.62 12.33 6.26
N THR A 390 22.38 12.21 6.70
CA THR A 390 22.00 11.21 7.70
C THR A 390 22.19 9.80 7.13
N LYS A 391 22.34 8.80 8.00
CA LYS A 391 22.40 7.40 7.56
C LYS A 391 21.16 7.01 6.73
N ALA A 392 19.97 7.49 7.09
CA ALA A 392 18.76 7.24 6.32
C ALA A 392 18.85 7.84 4.90
N GLU A 393 19.41 9.04 4.74
CA GLU A 393 19.60 9.68 3.42
C GLU A 393 20.66 8.98 2.57
N VAL A 394 21.74 8.51 3.19
CA VAL A 394 22.76 7.68 2.50
C VAL A 394 22.14 6.37 2.04
N ALA A 395 21.37 5.68 2.88
CA ALA A 395 20.64 4.48 2.47
C ALA A 395 19.68 4.74 1.29
N LEU A 396 18.96 5.87 1.32
CA LEU A 396 18.09 6.27 0.21
C LEU A 396 18.87 6.56 -1.08
N SER A 397 20.11 7.06 -1.00
CA SER A 397 20.92 7.29 -2.21
C SER A 397 21.37 5.97 -2.86
N HIS A 398 21.73 4.96 -2.07
CA HIS A 398 21.98 3.60 -2.57
C HIS A 398 20.75 3.03 -3.26
N ILE A 399 19.58 3.12 -2.64
CA ILE A 399 18.32 2.64 -3.23
C ILE A 399 18.02 3.40 -4.53
N ARG A 400 18.16 4.73 -4.57
CA ARG A 400 17.96 5.52 -5.81
C ARG A 400 18.88 5.05 -6.95
N LYS A 401 20.12 4.67 -6.65
CA LYS A 401 21.05 4.13 -7.65
C LYS A 401 20.49 2.86 -8.29
N LEU A 402 19.90 1.95 -7.51
CA LEU A 402 19.27 0.73 -8.02
C LEU A 402 18.09 1.04 -8.95
N TYR A 403 17.17 1.92 -8.53
CA TYR A 403 16.03 2.32 -9.37
C TYR A 403 16.46 3.07 -10.64
N ARG A 404 17.59 3.79 -10.61
CA ARG A 404 18.15 4.42 -11.81
C ARG A 404 18.57 3.36 -12.83
N ILE A 405 19.23 2.29 -12.39
CA ILE A 405 19.60 1.16 -13.25
C ILE A 405 18.34 0.54 -13.86
N GLU A 406 17.34 0.23 -13.03
CA GLU A 406 16.07 -0.38 -13.48
C GLU A 406 15.32 0.51 -14.49
N THR A 407 15.40 1.83 -14.34
CA THR A 407 14.80 2.77 -15.29
C THR A 407 15.52 2.74 -16.64
N GLN A 408 16.84 2.58 -16.65
CA GLN A 408 17.66 2.54 -17.87
C GLN A 408 17.48 1.24 -18.66
N ILE A 409 17.17 0.13 -17.99
CA ILE A 409 17.02 -1.20 -18.61
C ILE A 409 15.56 -1.61 -18.86
N LYS A 410 14.60 -0.73 -18.55
CA LYS A 410 13.16 -1.05 -18.55
C LYS A 410 12.68 -1.70 -19.85
N ASP A 411 13.12 -1.16 -20.99
CA ASP A 411 12.67 -1.54 -22.32
C ASP A 411 13.59 -2.59 -22.99
N LEU A 412 14.61 -3.08 -22.27
CA LEU A 412 15.49 -4.16 -22.75
C LEU A 412 14.83 -5.53 -22.62
N SER A 413 15.35 -6.51 -23.36
CA SER A 413 14.95 -7.91 -23.23
C SER A 413 15.30 -8.48 -21.85
N ASP A 414 14.64 -9.57 -21.45
CA ASP A 414 14.88 -10.17 -20.14
C ASP A 414 16.33 -10.67 -19.99
N ALA A 415 16.93 -11.20 -21.05
CA ALA A 415 18.34 -11.61 -21.05
C ALA A 415 19.30 -10.42 -20.83
N GLU A 416 19.03 -9.27 -21.47
CA GLU A 416 19.83 -8.06 -21.30
C GLU A 416 19.64 -7.44 -19.93
N LYS A 417 18.40 -7.42 -19.41
CA LYS A 417 18.11 -6.99 -18.03
C LYS A 417 18.90 -7.81 -17.03
N HIS A 418 18.86 -9.13 -17.16
CA HIS A 418 19.64 -10.04 -16.32
C HIS A 418 21.13 -9.70 -16.38
N ARG A 419 21.72 -9.58 -17.58
CA ARG A 419 23.14 -9.22 -17.75
C ARG A 419 23.49 -7.90 -17.05
N VAL A 420 22.73 -6.83 -17.28
CA VAL A 420 22.99 -5.52 -16.66
C VAL A 420 22.83 -5.58 -15.13
N ARG A 421 21.85 -6.35 -14.62
CA ARG A 421 21.69 -6.54 -13.17
C ARG A 421 22.91 -7.24 -12.56
N GLN A 422 23.47 -8.25 -13.23
CA GLN A 422 24.70 -8.91 -12.78
C GLN A 422 25.92 -7.96 -12.82
N GLU A 423 26.05 -7.15 -13.87
CA GLU A 423 27.19 -6.23 -14.05
C GLU A 423 27.12 -4.96 -13.16
N GLN A 424 25.91 -4.46 -12.87
CA GLN A 424 25.73 -3.15 -12.22
C GLN A 424 24.95 -3.22 -10.91
N SER A 425 23.78 -3.89 -10.91
CA SER A 425 22.91 -3.93 -9.73
C SER A 425 23.51 -4.76 -8.60
N LEU A 426 24.04 -5.95 -8.89
CA LEU A 426 24.59 -6.86 -7.90
C LEU A 426 25.83 -6.27 -7.19
N PRO A 427 26.82 -5.65 -7.88
CA PRO A 427 27.90 -4.92 -7.21
C PRO A 427 27.38 -3.77 -6.34
N ALA A 428 26.40 -2.99 -6.82
CA ALA A 428 25.82 -1.90 -6.05
C ALA A 428 25.09 -2.40 -4.79
N LEU A 429 24.43 -3.55 -4.88
CA LEU A 429 23.80 -4.25 -3.76
C LEU A 429 24.85 -4.71 -2.75
N ASN A 430 25.94 -5.35 -3.18
CA ASN A 430 27.00 -5.82 -2.28
C ASN A 430 27.62 -4.66 -1.49
N THR A 431 27.96 -3.55 -2.16
CA THR A 431 28.42 -2.33 -1.49
C THR A 431 27.40 -1.82 -0.46
N PHE A 432 26.11 -1.89 -0.79
CA PHE A 432 25.06 -1.45 0.13
C PHE A 432 24.90 -2.41 1.32
N LYS A 433 25.00 -3.73 1.12
CA LYS A 433 24.97 -4.75 2.20
C LYS A 433 26.07 -4.50 3.22
N GLU A 434 27.30 -4.29 2.75
CA GLU A 434 28.46 -3.97 3.58
C GLU A 434 28.25 -2.67 4.35
N TRP A 435 27.74 -1.63 3.67
CA TRP A 435 27.43 -0.36 4.33
C TRP A 435 26.37 -0.53 5.44
N LEU A 436 25.32 -1.31 5.20
CA LEU A 436 24.29 -1.60 6.21
C LEU A 436 24.88 -2.36 7.42
N GLY A 437 25.69 -3.39 7.17
CA GLY A 437 26.39 -4.16 8.21
C GLY A 437 27.30 -3.28 9.06
N ASN A 438 28.09 -2.41 8.44
CA ASN A 438 29.00 -1.50 9.14
C ASN A 438 28.30 -0.42 9.98
N ASN A 439 27.01 -0.17 9.73
CA ASN A 439 26.23 0.87 10.38
C ASN A 439 25.20 0.37 11.40
N VAL A 440 24.90 -0.93 11.42
CA VAL A 440 23.87 -1.50 12.30
C VAL A 440 24.22 -1.31 13.78
N ASP A 441 25.45 -1.64 14.18
CA ASP A 441 25.91 -1.53 15.57
C ASP A 441 26.21 -0.08 15.98
N LYS A 442 26.42 0.79 15.00
CA LYS A 442 26.64 2.23 15.19
C LYS A 442 25.34 3.02 15.29
N THR A 443 24.17 2.37 15.25
CA THR A 443 22.87 3.03 15.25
C THR A 443 22.07 2.56 16.47
N PRO A 444 21.56 3.47 17.31
CA PRO A 444 20.78 3.08 18.49
C PRO A 444 19.55 2.24 18.12
N LYS A 445 19.33 1.14 18.87
CA LYS A 445 18.30 0.12 18.57
C LYS A 445 16.87 0.68 18.49
N ASP A 446 16.62 1.76 19.21
CA ASP A 446 15.31 2.38 19.34
C ASP A 446 14.91 3.30 18.19
N GLN A 447 15.89 3.73 17.39
CA GLN A 447 15.69 4.67 16.28
C GLN A 447 15.04 3.99 15.08
N LEU A 448 14.28 4.77 14.29
CA LEU A 448 13.68 4.29 13.04
C LEU A 448 14.73 3.84 12.04
N THR A 449 15.89 4.51 12.01
CA THR A 449 17.01 4.14 11.13
C THR A 449 17.53 2.73 11.43
N TYR A 450 17.69 2.36 12.70
CA TYR A 450 18.12 1.00 13.07
C TYR A 450 17.10 -0.05 12.63
N LYS A 451 15.80 0.23 12.85
CA LYS A 451 14.71 -0.65 12.42
C LYS A 451 14.69 -0.84 10.90
N ALA A 452 14.96 0.22 10.13
CA ALA A 452 15.06 0.16 8.67
C ALA A 452 16.27 -0.68 8.21
N ILE A 453 17.45 -0.47 8.81
CA ILE A 453 18.67 -1.26 8.53
C ILE A 453 18.44 -2.74 8.81
N ARG A 454 17.92 -3.08 10.00
CA ARG A 454 17.64 -4.47 10.39
C ARG A 454 16.62 -5.11 9.47
N TYR A 455 15.58 -4.38 9.07
CA TYR A 455 14.60 -4.90 8.12
C TYR A 455 15.23 -5.23 6.77
N ALA A 456 16.06 -4.33 6.21
CA ALA A 456 16.75 -4.57 4.95
C ALA A 456 17.67 -5.79 5.03
N LEU A 457 18.48 -5.90 6.10
CA LEU A 457 19.39 -7.03 6.30
C LEU A 457 18.64 -8.37 6.46
N ASN A 458 17.54 -8.38 7.22
CA ASN A 458 16.74 -9.59 7.44
C ASN A 458 16.05 -10.09 6.15
N GLN A 459 15.79 -9.19 5.20
CA GLN A 459 15.15 -9.50 3.92
C GLN A 459 16.16 -9.57 2.78
N TRP A 460 17.47 -9.55 3.06
CA TRP A 460 18.46 -9.30 2.02
C TRP A 460 18.42 -10.32 0.88
N GLU A 461 18.37 -11.61 1.22
CA GLU A 461 18.29 -12.72 0.25
C GLU A 461 17.07 -12.58 -0.67
N THR A 462 15.90 -12.19 -0.13
CA THR A 462 14.69 -11.99 -0.94
C THR A 462 14.79 -10.72 -1.77
N LEU A 463 15.45 -9.66 -1.27
CA LEU A 463 15.63 -8.38 -1.95
C LEU A 463 16.63 -8.43 -3.10
N THR A 464 17.58 -9.36 -3.11
CA THR A 464 18.52 -9.54 -4.22
C THR A 464 17.95 -10.44 -5.33
N GLY A 465 16.94 -11.24 -5.02
CA GLY A 465 16.40 -12.25 -5.95
C GLY A 465 15.88 -11.72 -7.29
N TYR A 466 15.51 -10.43 -7.41
CA TYR A 466 15.14 -9.84 -8.71
C TYR A 466 16.31 -9.78 -9.71
N CYS A 467 17.55 -9.94 -9.24
CA CYS A 467 18.74 -9.97 -10.09
C CYS A 467 18.94 -11.32 -10.80
N GLU A 468 18.26 -12.38 -10.35
CA GLU A 468 18.44 -13.74 -10.87
C GLU A 468 17.76 -13.98 -12.23
N ASP A 469 16.78 -13.15 -12.59
CA ASP A 469 16.04 -13.27 -13.85
C ASP A 469 15.51 -11.89 -14.29
N GLY A 470 15.60 -11.60 -15.60
CA GLY A 470 15.15 -10.35 -16.21
C GLY A 470 13.64 -10.13 -16.16
N GLN A 471 12.83 -11.18 -16.09
CA GLN A 471 11.37 -11.09 -16.00
C GLN A 471 10.90 -10.54 -14.63
N LEU A 472 11.76 -10.61 -13.61
CA LEU A 472 11.46 -10.19 -12.24
C LEU A 472 11.59 -8.67 -12.08
N HIS A 473 10.86 -8.15 -11.09
CA HIS A 473 10.86 -6.72 -10.79
C HIS A 473 11.51 -6.41 -9.44
N ILE A 474 12.21 -5.28 -9.37
CA ILE A 474 12.73 -4.72 -8.10
C ILE A 474 11.62 -4.38 -7.08
N SER A 475 10.39 -4.22 -7.57
CA SER A 475 9.22 -3.75 -6.83
C SER A 475 7.97 -4.59 -7.11
N ASN A 476 7.14 -4.74 -6.08
CA ASN A 476 5.81 -5.37 -6.14
C ASN A 476 4.68 -4.38 -6.54
N VAL A 477 5.03 -3.22 -7.09
CA VAL A 477 4.10 -2.12 -7.40
C VAL A 477 2.93 -2.54 -8.29
N LEU A 478 3.11 -3.56 -9.13
CA LEU A 478 2.07 -4.03 -10.01
C LEU A 478 0.93 -4.72 -9.24
N ALA A 479 1.22 -5.48 -8.18
CA ALA A 479 0.19 -5.99 -7.27
C ALA A 479 -0.42 -4.87 -6.41
N GLU A 480 0.39 -3.92 -5.93
CA GLU A 480 -0.11 -2.74 -5.20
C GLU A 480 -1.05 -1.88 -6.07
N ASN A 481 -0.77 -1.76 -7.37
CA ASN A 481 -1.65 -1.07 -8.32
C ASN A 481 -2.90 -1.87 -8.62
N ALA A 482 -2.81 -3.20 -8.68
CA ALA A 482 -3.97 -4.06 -8.89
C ALA A 482 -4.96 -3.98 -7.72
N ILE A 483 -4.50 -3.84 -6.47
CA ILE A 483 -5.37 -3.73 -5.29
C ILE A 483 -5.96 -2.32 -5.10
N ARG A 484 -5.40 -1.31 -5.78
CA ARG A 484 -5.77 0.10 -5.61
C ARG A 484 -7.23 0.42 -5.96
N PRO A 485 -7.81 -0.06 -7.08
CA PRO A 485 -9.23 0.14 -7.38
C PRO A 485 -10.14 -0.34 -6.25
N PHE A 486 -9.84 -1.49 -5.65
CA PHE A 486 -10.55 -1.98 -4.47
C PHE A 486 -10.37 -1.04 -3.27
N ALA A 487 -9.14 -0.57 -2.99
CA ALA A 487 -8.88 0.33 -1.87
C ALA A 487 -9.61 1.68 -2.02
N ILE A 488 -9.71 2.21 -3.24
CA ILE A 488 -10.48 3.42 -3.57
C ILE A 488 -11.97 3.16 -3.39
N GLY A 489 -12.49 2.07 -3.98
CA GLY A 489 -13.88 1.67 -3.79
C GLY A 489 -14.24 1.53 -2.31
N ARG A 490 -13.39 0.87 -1.52
CA ARG A 490 -13.56 0.70 -0.07
C ARG A 490 -13.66 2.03 0.66
N LYS A 491 -12.98 3.10 0.22
CA LYS A 491 -13.17 4.43 0.82
C LYS A 491 -14.60 4.97 0.58
N ASN A 492 -15.27 4.56 -0.50
CA ASN A 492 -16.64 4.99 -0.83
C ASN A 492 -17.75 4.18 -0.16
N TRP A 493 -17.54 2.88 0.10
CA TRP A 493 -18.55 2.00 0.72
C TRP A 493 -18.19 1.46 2.12
N LEU A 494 -16.96 1.71 2.60
CA LEU A 494 -16.41 1.44 3.94
C LEU A 494 -16.27 -0.04 4.35
N PHE A 495 -17.33 -0.83 4.22
CA PHE A 495 -17.39 -2.23 4.66
C PHE A 495 -18.27 -3.09 3.74
N ALA A 496 -18.10 -4.41 3.82
CA ALA A 496 -19.08 -5.36 3.30
C ALA A 496 -20.05 -5.76 4.43
N ASP A 497 -21.34 -5.90 4.11
CA ASP A 497 -22.33 -6.31 5.11
C ASP A 497 -22.17 -7.79 5.49
N THR A 498 -21.98 -8.68 4.51
CA THR A 498 -21.87 -10.14 4.70
C THR A 498 -20.61 -10.71 4.03
N SER A 499 -20.20 -11.89 4.50
CA SER A 499 -19.14 -12.70 3.87
C SER A 499 -19.41 -13.01 2.40
N GLN A 500 -20.66 -13.31 2.04
CA GLN A 500 -21.09 -13.52 0.66
C GLN A 500 -20.91 -12.26 -0.21
N GLY A 501 -21.24 -11.07 0.31
CA GLY A 501 -21.00 -9.82 -0.39
C GLY A 501 -19.50 -9.52 -0.59
N ALA A 502 -18.65 -9.89 0.37
CA ALA A 502 -17.21 -9.77 0.25
C ALA A 502 -16.64 -10.74 -0.81
N LYS A 503 -17.11 -11.99 -0.85
CA LYS A 503 -16.75 -12.98 -1.89
C LYS A 503 -17.20 -12.53 -3.28
N ALA A 504 -18.44 -12.04 -3.41
CA ALA A 504 -18.93 -11.47 -4.66
C ALA A 504 -18.05 -10.30 -5.11
N SER A 505 -17.65 -9.42 -4.18
CA SER A 505 -16.73 -8.33 -4.51
C SER A 505 -15.40 -8.84 -5.05
N ALA A 506 -14.81 -9.87 -4.42
CA ALA A 506 -13.57 -10.50 -4.90
C ALA A 506 -13.73 -11.06 -6.33
N ALA A 507 -14.81 -11.78 -6.61
CA ALA A 507 -15.09 -12.33 -7.93
C ALA A 507 -15.19 -11.24 -9.01
N TRP A 508 -15.97 -10.18 -8.76
CA TRP A 508 -16.16 -9.12 -9.75
C TRP A 508 -14.94 -8.24 -9.94
N TYR A 509 -14.20 -7.91 -8.88
CA TYR A 509 -12.90 -7.24 -9.03
C TYR A 509 -11.92 -8.10 -9.82
N SER A 510 -11.94 -9.42 -9.64
CA SER A 510 -11.09 -10.33 -10.43
C SER A 510 -11.38 -10.22 -11.92
N LEU A 511 -12.66 -10.27 -12.32
CA LEU A 511 -13.05 -10.14 -13.73
C LEU A 511 -12.74 -8.75 -14.28
N VAL A 512 -13.07 -7.69 -13.54
CA VAL A 512 -12.87 -6.29 -13.98
C VAL A 512 -11.40 -5.94 -14.12
N GLU A 513 -10.58 -6.24 -13.12
CA GLU A 513 -9.15 -5.90 -13.17
C GLU A 513 -8.40 -6.80 -14.16
N THR A 514 -8.83 -8.04 -14.35
CA THR A 514 -8.32 -8.89 -15.44
C THR A 514 -8.69 -8.31 -16.81
N ALA A 515 -9.92 -7.83 -17.01
CA ALA A 515 -10.33 -7.18 -18.26
C ALA A 515 -9.45 -5.97 -18.59
N LYS A 516 -9.25 -5.08 -17.61
CA LYS A 516 -8.35 -3.91 -17.73
C LYS A 516 -6.92 -4.34 -18.06
N ALA A 517 -6.39 -5.36 -17.39
CA ALA A 517 -5.04 -5.88 -17.65
C ALA A 517 -4.88 -6.43 -19.07
N ASN A 518 -5.95 -6.92 -19.70
CA ASN A 518 -5.98 -7.38 -21.09
C ASN A 518 -6.29 -6.25 -22.10
N GLY A 519 -6.55 -5.02 -21.63
CA GLY A 519 -6.87 -3.85 -22.46
C GLY A 519 -8.32 -3.81 -22.94
N LEU A 520 -9.23 -4.51 -22.26
CA LEU A 520 -10.66 -4.48 -22.55
C LEU A 520 -11.38 -3.40 -21.75
N GLU A 521 -12.42 -2.82 -22.34
CA GLU A 521 -13.34 -1.94 -21.61
C GLU A 521 -14.19 -2.80 -20.64
N PRO A 522 -14.17 -2.53 -19.32
CA PRO A 522 -14.81 -3.39 -18.32
C PRO A 522 -16.29 -3.63 -18.55
N HIS A 523 -17.08 -2.61 -18.89
CA HIS A 523 -18.51 -2.77 -19.10
C HIS A 523 -18.80 -3.68 -20.30
N ALA A 524 -18.11 -3.48 -21.43
CA ALA A 524 -18.24 -4.31 -22.63
C ALA A 524 -17.90 -5.79 -22.34
N TYR A 525 -16.82 -6.05 -21.61
CA TYR A 525 -16.44 -7.41 -21.24
C TYR A 525 -17.44 -8.09 -20.31
N ILE A 526 -17.89 -7.39 -19.25
CA ILE A 526 -18.91 -7.94 -18.34
C ILE A 526 -20.23 -8.18 -19.07
N LEU A 527 -20.65 -7.27 -19.94
CA LEU A 527 -21.82 -7.46 -20.79
C LEU A 527 -21.69 -8.72 -21.65
N HIS A 528 -20.53 -8.89 -22.30
CA HIS A 528 -20.25 -10.06 -23.12
C HIS A 528 -20.33 -11.35 -22.30
N ILE A 529 -19.72 -11.42 -21.11
CA ILE A 529 -19.82 -12.58 -20.21
C ILE A 529 -21.29 -12.86 -19.91
N LEU A 530 -22.04 -11.88 -19.43
CA LEU A 530 -23.43 -12.09 -18.99
C LEU A 530 -24.37 -12.49 -20.12
N GLN A 531 -24.09 -12.11 -21.36
CA GLN A 531 -24.86 -12.52 -22.55
C GLN A 531 -24.66 -14.00 -22.92
N HIS A 532 -23.50 -14.57 -22.62
CA HIS A 532 -23.10 -15.89 -23.13
C HIS A 532 -22.90 -16.95 -22.05
N ILE A 533 -22.67 -16.56 -20.79
CA ILE A 533 -22.38 -17.49 -19.69
C ILE A 533 -23.51 -18.50 -19.45
N ALA A 534 -24.77 -18.10 -19.71
CA ALA A 534 -25.93 -18.98 -19.53
C ALA A 534 -26.01 -20.13 -20.56
N SER A 535 -25.37 -19.97 -21.73
CA SER A 535 -25.31 -20.97 -22.80
C SER A 535 -23.95 -21.66 -22.92
N ALA A 536 -22.99 -21.28 -22.07
CA ALA A 536 -21.66 -21.88 -21.98
C ALA A 536 -21.70 -23.18 -21.14
N ASP A 537 -22.31 -24.21 -21.73
CA ASP A 537 -22.51 -25.54 -21.15
C ASP A 537 -21.32 -26.50 -21.33
N THR A 538 -20.23 -26.04 -21.96
CA THR A 538 -19.03 -26.80 -22.30
C THR A 538 -17.79 -25.99 -21.95
N VAL A 539 -16.66 -26.66 -21.70
CA VAL A 539 -15.41 -26.01 -21.31
C VAL A 539 -14.93 -25.07 -22.42
N GLU A 540 -15.04 -25.48 -23.68
CA GLU A 540 -14.62 -24.69 -24.84
C GLU A 540 -15.43 -23.38 -24.95
N LYS A 541 -16.75 -23.44 -24.67
CA LYS A 541 -17.59 -22.24 -24.64
C LYS A 541 -17.27 -21.34 -23.47
N LEU A 542 -16.88 -21.88 -22.31
CA LEU A 542 -16.43 -21.08 -21.17
C LEU A 542 -15.07 -20.44 -21.45
N GLU A 543 -14.12 -21.18 -22.00
CA GLU A 543 -12.81 -20.66 -22.41
C GLU A 543 -12.94 -19.54 -23.44
N ALA A 544 -13.91 -19.63 -24.35
CA ALA A 544 -14.18 -18.58 -25.32
C ALA A 544 -14.57 -17.23 -24.66
N LEU A 545 -15.01 -17.23 -23.40
CA LEU A 545 -15.33 -16.03 -22.64
C LEU A 545 -14.13 -15.42 -21.90
N LEU A 546 -12.96 -16.06 -21.94
CA LEU A 546 -11.75 -15.54 -21.31
C LEU A 546 -11.27 -14.26 -22.03
N PRO A 547 -10.62 -13.33 -21.31
CA PRO A 547 -10.41 -11.97 -21.81
C PRO A 547 -9.48 -11.91 -23.03
N TRP A 548 -8.50 -12.82 -23.12
CA TRP A 548 -7.62 -12.95 -24.29
C TRP A 548 -8.29 -13.59 -25.50
N ARG A 549 -9.42 -14.28 -25.35
CA ARG A 549 -10.18 -14.89 -26.48
C ARG A 549 -11.17 -13.91 -27.10
N VAL A 550 -11.68 -12.95 -26.33
CA VAL A 550 -12.72 -11.99 -26.78
C VAL A 550 -12.18 -10.67 -27.30
N LYS A 551 -10.87 -10.39 -27.15
CA LYS A 551 -10.24 -9.11 -27.51
C LYS A 551 -10.33 -8.71 -28.99
N ALA A 552 -10.47 -9.68 -29.89
CA ALA A 552 -10.71 -9.37 -31.31
C ALA A 552 -12.17 -8.99 -31.61
N ALA A 553 -13.09 -9.34 -30.70
CA ALA A 553 -14.53 -9.18 -30.86
C ALA A 553 -15.11 -7.98 -30.09
N LEU A 554 -14.33 -7.38 -29.17
CA LEU A 554 -14.68 -6.22 -28.33
C LEU A 554 -13.63 -5.12 -28.50
#